data_AF-A0A924LVQ7-F1
#
_entry.id   AF-A0A924LVQ7-F1
#
_cell.length_a   1.000
_cell.length_b   1.000
_cell.length_c   1.000
_cell.angle_alpha   90.00
_cell.angle_beta   90.00
_cell.angle_gamma   90.00
#
_symmetry.space_group_name_H-M   'P 1'
#
loop_
_entity.id
_entity.type
_entity.pdbx_description
1 polymer ?
#
loop_
_entity_poly.entity_id
_entity_poly.type
_entity_poly.pdbx_seq_one_letter_code
_entity_poly.pdbx_strand_id
1 'polypeptide(L)' 'FPDEVLDNARGDRPFLDARLDAHRRLGAVGCSLVEHIDICTKCSMEHFSHRREIGVTGRQAVISWYAPEHPARIGQ' A
#
# COMPACT_ATOMS: atom_id res chain seq x y z
N PHE A 1 -12.94 -10.51 -4.18
CA PHE A 1 -11.90 -11.22 -3.41
C PHE A 1 -11.10 -12.23 -4.22
N PRO A 2 -11.65 -13.10 -5.11
CA PRO A 2 -10.80 -14.08 -5.80
C PRO A 2 -9.72 -13.42 -6.70
N ASP A 3 -10.00 -12.25 -7.27
CA ASP A 3 -9.05 -11.53 -8.14
C ASP A 3 -7.94 -10.76 -7.40
N GLU A 4 -7.92 -10.76 -6.06
CA GLU A 4 -6.84 -10.18 -5.23
C GLU A 4 -5.86 -11.25 -4.69
N VAL A 5 -6.22 -12.50 -4.91
CA VAL A 5 -5.52 -13.70 -4.44
C VAL A 5 -4.69 -14.18 -5.62
N LEU A 6 -3.40 -13.88 -5.58
CA LEU A 6 -2.45 -14.36 -6.58
C LEU A 6 -1.96 -15.75 -6.17
N ASP A 7 -1.94 -16.68 -7.11
CA ASP A 7 -1.29 -17.96 -6.89
C ASP A 7 0.19 -17.73 -6.61
N ASN A 8 0.69 -18.36 -5.56
CA ASN A 8 2.12 -18.34 -5.31
C ASN A 8 2.81 -19.46 -6.10
N ALA A 9 4.03 -19.21 -6.57
CA ALA A 9 4.81 -20.21 -7.31
C ALA A 9 5.14 -21.48 -6.49
N ARG A 10 4.78 -21.54 -5.20
CA ARG A 10 5.08 -22.64 -4.28
C ARG A 10 3.86 -23.52 -3.96
N GLY A 11 2.66 -23.13 -4.39
CA GLY A 11 1.39 -23.80 -4.12
C GLY A 11 0.94 -23.88 -2.65
N ASP A 12 1.67 -23.33 -1.67
CA ASP A 12 1.35 -23.53 -0.24
C ASP A 12 0.25 -22.59 0.25
N ARG A 13 0.23 -21.34 -0.23
CA ARG A 13 -0.67 -20.27 0.25
C ARG A 13 -0.85 -19.16 -0.79
N PRO A 14 -2.03 -18.56 -0.95
CA PRO A 14 -2.16 -17.43 -1.86
C PRO A 14 -1.38 -16.19 -1.38
N PHE A 15 -0.95 -15.35 -2.32
CA PHE A 15 -0.50 -14.00 -2.06
C PHE A 15 -1.68 -13.04 -2.11
N LEU A 16 -1.75 -12.12 -1.14
CA LEU A 16 -2.72 -11.03 -1.17
C LEU A 16 -2.04 -9.78 -1.75
N ASP A 17 -2.63 -9.23 -2.81
CA ASP A 17 -2.29 -7.88 -3.28
C ASP A 17 -3.11 -6.83 -2.50
N ALA A 18 -2.55 -6.37 -1.38
CA ALA A 18 -3.18 -5.35 -0.55
C ALA A 18 -3.34 -3.99 -1.26
N ARG A 19 -2.47 -3.69 -2.24
CA ARG A 19 -2.52 -2.45 -3.01
C ARG A 19 -3.72 -2.45 -3.96
N LEU A 20 -3.92 -3.55 -4.67
CA LEU A 20 -5.06 -3.72 -5.58
C LEU A 20 -6.39 -3.73 -4.83
N ASP A 21 -6.48 -4.43 -3.69
CA ASP A 21 -7.66 -4.42 -2.82
C ASP A 21 -7.99 -2.99 -2.36
N ALA A 22 -7.01 -2.23 -1.87
CA ALA A 22 -7.21 -0.85 -1.45
C ALA A 22 -7.66 0.06 -2.61
N HIS A 23 -7.03 -0.04 -3.79
CA HIS A 23 -7.43 0.74 -4.97
C HIS A 23 -8.89 0.47 -5.37
N ARG A 24 -9.30 -0.80 -5.41
CA ARG A 24 -10.68 -1.17 -5.75
C ARG A 24 -11.68 -0.66 -4.73
N ARG A 25 -11.37 -0.76 -3.44
CA ARG A 25 -12.23 -0.22 -2.37
C ARG A 25 -12.39 1.29 -2.46
N LEU A 26 -11.32 2.02 -2.75
CA LEU A 26 -11.36 3.47 -2.97
C LEU A 26 -12.20 3.82 -4.21
N GLY A 27 -12.00 3.09 -5.32
CA GLY A 27 -12.81 3.28 -6.53
C GLY A 27 -14.30 3.00 -6.31
N ALA A 28 -14.63 1.96 -5.54
CA ALA A 28 -16.02 1.60 -5.23
C ALA A 28 -16.78 2.68 -4.44
N VAL A 29 -16.08 3.55 -3.71
CA VAL A 29 -16.68 4.70 -3.00
C VAL A 29 -16.59 6.01 -3.79
N GLY A 30 -16.18 5.96 -5.06
CA GLY A 30 -16.14 7.11 -5.96
C GLY A 30 -14.85 7.93 -5.92
N CYS A 31 -13.77 7.41 -5.34
CA CYS A 31 -12.46 8.07 -5.41
C CYS A 31 -11.96 8.08 -6.87
N SER A 32 -11.84 9.27 -7.46
CA SER A 32 -11.50 9.44 -8.88
C SER A 32 -10.00 9.44 -9.17
N LEU A 33 -9.17 9.69 -8.16
CA LEU A 33 -7.72 9.72 -8.27
C LEU A 33 -7.11 8.91 -7.14
N VAL A 34 -6.39 7.85 -7.50
CA VAL A 34 -5.63 7.02 -6.57
C VAL A 34 -4.21 6.90 -7.10
N GLU A 35 -3.28 7.53 -6.41
CA GLU A 35 -1.85 7.38 -6.65
C GLU A 35 -1.27 6.33 -5.71
N HIS A 36 -0.23 5.67 -6.18
CA HIS A 36 0.41 4.58 -5.45
C HIS A 36 1.90 4.81 -5.36
N ILE A 37 2.44 4.51 -4.19
CA ILE A 37 3.88 4.49 -3.97
C ILE A 37 4.37 3.06 -4.22
N ASP A 38 5.26 2.89 -5.21
CA ASP A 38 5.81 1.58 -5.61
C ASP A 38 6.87 1.05 -4.63
N ILE A 39 6.51 0.93 -3.34
CA ILE A 39 7.40 0.46 -2.28
C ILE A 39 6.77 -0.72 -1.55
N CYS A 40 7.46 -1.86 -1.56
CA CYS A 40 7.14 -2.98 -0.68
C CYS A 40 7.97 -2.90 0.61
N THR A 41 7.32 -2.68 1.75
CA THR A 41 7.99 -2.55 3.05
C THR A 41 8.83 -3.78 3.41
N LYS A 42 8.42 -4.98 2.98
CA LYS A 42 9.21 -6.20 3.19
C LYS A 42 10.51 -6.22 2.36
N CYS A 43 10.46 -5.75 1.11
CA CYS A 43 11.59 -5.78 0.17
C CYS A 43 12.54 -4.59 0.35
N SER A 44 12.03 -3.43 0.78
CA SER A 44 12.84 -2.23 1.04
C SER A 44 13.53 -2.33 2.40
N MET A 45 14.83 -2.01 2.44
CA MET A 45 15.61 -1.93 3.69
C MET A 45 15.42 -0.62 4.45
N GLU A 46 14.84 0.40 3.80
CA GLU A 46 14.63 1.74 4.39
C GLU A 46 13.38 1.81 5.27
N HIS A 47 12.50 0.82 5.18
CA HIS A 47 11.19 0.82 5.83
C HIS A 47 11.08 -0.32 6.84
N PHE A 48 10.47 -0.08 7.99
CA PHE A 48 10.15 -1.13 8.98
C PHE A 48 9.19 -2.17 8.38
N SER A 49 9.44 -3.45 8.64
CA SER A 49 8.57 -4.53 8.19
C SER A 49 8.39 -5.64 9.22
N HIS A 50 7.20 -5.71 9.78
CA HIS A 50 6.81 -6.73 10.75
C HIS A 50 6.97 -8.16 10.19
N ARG A 51 6.68 -8.35 8.90
CA ARG A 51 6.81 -9.66 8.25
C ARG A 51 8.27 -10.06 8.01
N ARG A 52 9.15 -9.11 7.71
CA ARG A 52 10.60 -9.38 7.56
C ARG A 52 11.25 -9.66 8.90
N GLU A 53 10.91 -8.87 9.91
CA GLU A 53 11.57 -8.86 11.23
C GLU A 53 10.90 -9.80 12.25
N ILE A 54 10.02 -10.69 11.77
CA ILE A 54 9.43 -11.78 12.56
C ILE A 54 8.77 -11.25 13.85
N GLY A 55 8.04 -10.16 13.72
CA GLY A 55 7.20 -9.62 14.78
C GLY A 55 7.79 -8.48 15.62
N VAL A 56 9.12 -8.34 15.69
CA VAL A 56 9.77 -7.32 16.52
C VAL A 56 10.44 -6.28 15.64
N THR A 57 9.79 -5.12 15.47
CA THR A 57 10.23 -4.04 14.57
C THR A 57 9.75 -2.68 15.09
N GLY A 58 10.31 -1.58 14.56
CA GLY A 58 9.79 -0.23 14.73
C GLY A 58 8.43 -0.01 14.05
N ARG A 59 7.92 1.22 14.10
CA ARG A 59 6.70 1.61 13.37
C ARG A 59 6.98 2.90 12.62
N GLN A 60 6.37 3.02 11.45
CA GLN A 60 6.40 4.21 10.60
C GLN A 60 4.99 4.79 10.55
N ALA A 61 4.89 6.10 10.35
CA ALA A 61 3.63 6.83 10.33
C ALA A 61 3.45 7.53 8.97
N VAL A 62 2.20 7.60 8.51
CA VAL A 62 1.78 8.44 7.38
C VAL A 62 1.07 9.64 7.97
N ILE A 63 1.53 10.85 7.62
CA ILE A 63 0.97 12.11 8.12
C ILE A 63 0.46 12.90 6.92
N SER A 64 -0.77 13.40 7.02
CA SER A 64 -1.35 14.34 6.07
C SER A 64 -1.87 15.54 6.85
N TRP A 65 -1.61 16.74 6.34
CA TRP A 65 -2.10 17.99 6.90
C TRP A 65 -2.44 18.94 5.76
N TYR A 66 -3.36 19.86 6.03
CA TYR A 66 -3.65 20.94 5.11
C TYR A 66 -2.64 22.08 5.36
N ALA A 67 -1.92 22.48 4.31
CA ALA A 67 -0.99 23.60 4.31
C ALA A 67 -1.51 24.69 3.35
N PRO A 68 -2.20 25.73 3.86
CA PRO A 68 -2.93 26.69 3.03
C PRO A 68 -2.04 27.48 2.04
N GLU A 69 -0.75 27.60 2.30
CA GLU A 69 0.21 28.34 1.48
C GLU A 69 0.91 27.49 0.38
N HIS A 70 0.59 26.20 0.26
CA HIS A 70 1.11 25.35 -0.82
C HIS A 70 0.02 25.09 -1.88
N PRO A 71 0.17 25.57 -3.13
CA PRO A 71 -0.74 25.16 -4.18
C PRO A 71 -0.61 23.66 -4.37
N ALA A 72 -1.67 22.92 -4.03
CA ALA A 72 -1.79 21.51 -4.35
C ALA A 72 -1.56 21.36 -5.86
N ARG A 73 -0.48 20.66 -6.25
CA ARG A 73 -0.32 20.23 -7.64
C ARG A 73 -1.33 19.13 -7.89
N ILE A 74 -2.52 19.51 -8.35
CA ILE A 74 -3.53 18.58 -8.82
C ILE A 74 -3.38 18.52 -10.36
N GLY A 75 -2.84 17.41 -10.85
CA GLY A 75 -2.74 17.09 -12.29
C GLY A 75 -1.36 17.34 -12.91
N GLN A 76 -0.59 16.26 -13.08
CA GLN A 76 0.29 16.07 -14.23
C GLN A 76 0.00 14.71 -14.85
#